data_AF-A0A1G4QBL9-F1
#
_entry.id   AF-A0A1G4QBL9-F1
#
_cell.length_a   1.000
_cell.length_b   1.000
_cell.length_c   1.000
_cell.angle_alpha   90.00
_cell.angle_beta   90.00
_cell.angle_gamma   90.00
#
_symmetry.space_group_name_H-M   'P 1'
#
loop_
_entity.id
_entity.type
_entity.pdbx_description
1 polymer ?
#
loop_
_entity_poly.entity_id
_entity_poly.type
_entity_poly.pdbx_seq_one_letter_code
_entity_poly.pdbx_strand_id
1 'polypeptide(L)' 'MNRNIEERARALCAVDARMADVPPAQIPALVERLWPVAALEISGGLMEPDTPQVPDLPRLAAEYERLKR' A
#
# COMPACT_ATOMS: atom_id res chain seq x y z
N MET A 1 5.44 -5.16 13.94
CA MET A 1 4.63 -4.34 13.01
C MET A 1 3.70 -3.44 13.81
N ASN A 2 3.87 -2.13 13.70
CA ASN A 2 3.04 -1.16 14.40
C ASN A 2 1.62 -1.23 13.80
N ARG A 3 0.65 -1.87 14.48
CA ARG A 3 -0.73 -2.09 13.97
C ARG A 3 -1.35 -0.83 13.34
N ASN A 4 -1.02 0.31 13.92
CA ASN A 4 -1.44 1.64 13.45
C ASN A 4 -0.96 1.96 12.02
N ILE A 5 0.28 1.61 11.65
CA ILE A 5 0.81 1.88 10.30
C ILE A 5 0.13 0.99 9.26
N GLU A 6 -0.07 -0.29 9.57
CA GLU A 6 -0.76 -1.24 8.68
C GLU A 6 -2.20 -0.79 8.41
N GLU A 7 -2.97 -0.43 9.45
CA GLU A 7 -4.34 0.05 9.31
C GLU A 7 -4.41 1.36 8.52
N ARG A 8 -3.50 2.31 8.78
CA ARG A 8 -3.41 3.56 8.04
C ARG A 8 -3.03 3.35 6.58
N ALA A 9 -2.11 2.42 6.30
CA ALA A 9 -1.69 2.08 4.95
C ALA A 9 -2.82 1.43 4.15
N ARG A 10 -3.56 0.49 4.75
CA ARG A 10 -4.74 -0.11 4.12
C ARG A 10 -5.81 0.94 3.82
N ALA A 11 -6.08 1.84 4.78
CA ALA A 11 -7.04 2.92 4.60
C ALA A 11 -6.63 3.85 3.45
N LEU A 12 -5.35 4.22 3.38
CA LEU A 12 -4.80 5.05 2.30
C LEU A 12 -4.96 4.35 0.94
N CYS A 13 -4.54 3.09 0.82
CA CYS A 13 -4.71 2.33 -0.43
C CYS A 13 -6.17 2.22 -0.86
N ALA A 14 -7.10 2.05 0.08
CA ALA A 14 -8.53 1.98 -0.24
C ALA A 14 -9.08 3.31 -0.75
N VAL A 15 -8.59 4.45 -0.22
CA VAL A 15 -8.93 5.79 -0.71
C VAL A 15 -8.37 6.00 -2.11
N ASP A 16 -7.09 5.71 -2.33
CA ASP A 16 -6.45 5.88 -3.64
C ASP A 16 -7.13 5.02 -4.71
N ALA A 17 -7.46 3.76 -4.39
CA ALA A 17 -8.18 2.88 -5.30
C ALA A 17 -9.57 3.43 -5.67
N ARG A 18 -10.27 4.04 -4.71
CA ARG A 18 -11.55 4.71 -4.99
C ARG A 18 -11.38 5.95 -5.86
N MET A 19 -10.33 6.74 -5.63
CA MET A 19 -10.03 7.93 -6.44
C MET A 19 -9.62 7.58 -7.87
N ALA A 20 -8.98 6.42 -8.05
CA ALA A 20 -8.60 5.85 -9.34
C ALA A 20 -9.75 5.13 -10.07
N ASP A 21 -11.00 5.24 -9.57
CA ASP A 21 -12.18 4.56 -10.12
C ASP A 21 -12.02 3.03 -10.24
N VAL A 22 -11.28 2.43 -9.30
CA VAL A 22 -11.16 0.96 -9.23
C VAL A 22 -12.51 0.39 -8.79
N PRO A 23 -13.04 -0.63 -9.48
CA PRO A 23 -14.30 -1.26 -9.10
C PRO A 23 -14.27 -1.74 -7.65
N PRO A 24 -15.31 -1.47 -6.84
CA PRO A 24 -15.33 -1.79 -5.40
C PRO A 24 -15.01 -3.25 -5.07
N ALA A 25 -15.36 -4.18 -5.96
CA ALA A 25 -15.06 -5.60 -5.81
C ALA A 25 -13.56 -5.94 -5.90
N GLN A 26 -12.76 -5.10 -6.56
CA GLN A 26 -11.31 -5.29 -6.74
C GLN A 26 -10.48 -4.59 -5.65
N ILE A 27 -11.06 -3.60 -4.96
CA ILE A 27 -10.36 -2.80 -3.95
C ILE A 27 -9.76 -3.67 -2.83
N PRO A 28 -10.45 -4.66 -2.23
CA PRO A 28 -9.87 -5.45 -1.14
C PRO A 28 -8.62 -6.23 -1.57
N ALA A 29 -8.64 -6.84 -2.74
CA ALA A 29 -7.50 -7.59 -3.27
C ALA A 29 -6.31 -6.67 -3.61
N LEU A 30 -6.60 -5.46 -4.08
CA LEU A 30 -5.60 -4.46 -4.40
C LEU A 30 -4.98 -3.87 -3.14
N VAL A 31 -5.78 -3.59 -2.11
CA VAL A 31 -5.32 -3.14 -0.79
C VAL A 31 -4.40 -4.18 -0.15
N GLU A 32 -4.80 -5.46 -0.11
CA GLU A 32 -3.97 -6.52 0.46
C GLU A 32 -2.60 -6.65 -0.24
N ARG A 33 -2.53 -6.30 -1.52
CA ARG A 33 -1.29 -6.33 -2.32
C ARG A 33 -0.43 -5.07 -2.17
N LEU A 34 -1.05 -3.89 -2.08
CA LEU A 34 -0.34 -2.60 -2.16
C LEU A 34 -0.17 -1.88 -0.82
N TRP A 35 -0.88 -2.29 0.26
CA TRP A 35 -0.70 -1.69 1.59
C TRP A 35 0.74 -1.68 2.08
N PRO A 36 1.63 -2.66 1.77
CA PRO A 36 3.00 -2.58 2.22
C PRO A 36 3.76 -1.39 1.61
N VAL A 37 3.43 -0.97 0.38
CA VAL A 37 4.03 0.21 -0.25
C VAL A 37 3.56 1.49 0.46
N ALA A 38 2.25 1.61 0.69
CA ALA A 38 1.69 2.74 1.44
C ALA A 38 2.26 2.82 2.87
N ALA A 39 2.51 1.68 3.53
CA ALA A 39 3.13 1.63 4.84
C ALA A 39 4.55 2.22 4.83
N LEU A 40 5.28 2.08 3.73
CA LEU A 40 6.63 2.65 3.57
C LEU A 40 6.59 4.16 3.37
N GLU A 41 5.65 4.63 2.56
CA GLU A 41 5.45 6.06 2.36
C GLU A 41 5.09 6.74 3.68
N ILE A 42 4.18 6.13 4.46
CA ILE A 42 3.80 6.61 5.79
C ILE A 42 4.98 6.59 6.76
N SER A 43 5.87 5.59 6.65
CA SER A 43 7.06 5.45 7.50
C SER A 43 8.25 6.30 7.02
N GLY A 44 8.09 7.09 5.95
CA GLY A 44 9.15 7.94 5.40
C GLY A 44 10.31 7.16 4.76
N GLY A 45 10.04 5.96 4.23
CA GLY A 45 11.04 5.10 3.59
C GLY A 45 11.93 4.32 4.56
N LEU A 46 11.72 4.46 5.87
CA LEU A 46 12.39 3.65 6.89
C LEU A 46 11.56 2.37 7.12
N MET A 47 11.94 1.27 6.46
CA MET A 47 11.53 -0.04 6.95
C MET A 47 12.28 -0.31 8.25
N GLU A 48 11.55 -0.58 9.33
CA GLU A 48 12.14 -1.23 10.49
C GLU A 48 12.79 -2.55 10.02
N PRO A 49 13.94 -2.96 10.57
CA PRO A 49 14.65 -4.17 10.14
C PRO A 49 13.81 -5.46 10.26
N ASP A 50 12.75 -5.43 11.08
CA ASP A 50 11.75 -6.49 11.25
C ASP A 50 10.54 -6.40 10.30
N THR A 51 10.54 -5.45 9.36
CA THR A 51 9.48 -5.37 8.35
C THR A 51 9.64 -6.56 7.42
N PRO A 52 8.60 -7.38 7.19
CA PRO A 52 8.67 -8.46 6.22
C PRO A 52 9.14 -7.86 4.89
N GLN A 53 10.26 -8.37 4.36
CA GLN A 53 10.77 -7.94 3.07
C GLN A 53 9.68 -8.22 2.05
N VAL A 54 9.01 -7.16 1.60
CA VAL A 54 7.92 -7.27 0.65
C VAL A 54 8.57 -7.69 -0.67
N PRO A 55 8.28 -8.91 -1.17
CA PRO A 55 8.85 -9.35 -2.43
C PRO A 55 8.38 -8.41 -3.55
N ASP A 56 9.30 -8.04 -4.43
CA ASP A 56 9.05 -7.13 -5.56
C ASP A 56 8.57 -5.71 -5.19
N LEU A 57 9.14 -5.14 -4.11
CA LEU A 57 8.91 -3.74 -3.74
C LEU A 57 8.92 -2.75 -4.92
N PRO A 58 9.91 -2.79 -5.84
CA PRO A 58 9.95 -1.84 -6.97
C PRO A 58 8.77 -2.01 -7.92
N ARG A 59 8.30 -3.25 -8.12
CA ARG A 59 7.14 -3.55 -8.97
C ARG A 59 5.86 -3.06 -8.32
N LEU A 60 5.69 -3.31 -7.02
CA LEU A 60 4.51 -2.85 -6.27
C LEU A 60 4.48 -1.33 -6.16
N ALA A 61 5.63 -0.68 -5.98
CA ALA A 61 5.75 0.76 -5.99
C ALA A 61 5.34 1.35 -7.35
N ALA A 62 5.83 0.78 -8.47
CA ALA A 62 5.42 1.20 -9.81
C ALA A 62 3.92 1.00 -10.06
N GLU A 63 3.33 -0.06 -9.51
CA GLU A 63 1.89 -0.33 -9.60
C GLU A 63 1.07 0.68 -8.78
N TYR A 64 1.52 0.99 -7.57
CA TYR A 64 0.87 1.96 -6.70
C TYR A 64 1.00 3.40 -7.22
N GLU A 65 2.14 3.77 -7.82
CA GLU A 65 2.30 5.05 -8.52
C GLU A 65 1.35 5.20 -9.71
N ARG A 66 1.03 4.10 -10.42
CA ARG A 66 0.02 4.14 -11.49
C ARG A 66 -1.40 4.30 -10.95
N LEU A 67 -1.67 3.82 -9.73
CA LEU A 67 -2.95 3.99 -9.06
C LEU A 67 -3.19 5.45 -8.66
N LYS A 68 -2.14 6.14 -8.21
CA LYS A 68 -2.22 7.54 -7.74
C LYS A 68 -2.30 8.58 -8.86
N ARG A 69 -2.22 8.18 -10.13
CA ARG A 69 -2.05 9.07 -11.29
C ARG A 69 -3.33 9.18 -12.11
#